data_AF-A0ABD0SCM4-F1
#
_entry.id   AF-A0ABD0SCM4-F1
#
_cell.length_a   1.000
_cell.length_b   1.000
_cell.length_c   1.000
_cell.angle_alpha   90.00
_cell.angle_beta   90.00
_cell.angle_gamma   90.00
#
_symmetry.space_group_name_H-M   'P 1'
#
loop_
_entity.id
_entity.type
_entity.pdbx_description
1 polymer ?
#
loop_
_entity_poly.entity_id
_entity_poly.type
_entity_poly.pdbx_seq_one_letter_code
_entity_poly.pdbx_strand_id
1 'polypeptide(L)'
;MNGLLVRVVKQFRYLGHVLTENLCDDQDMERERRALAVRCNMLARRFAKCSRDVRVTLFKAYCTCFYTGQLWLKYTRKSFGILRVQYNNAFRIMMRLPRYCSASAMFAESGVPDFFAVLRSRIASFWQRLRDSPNEMLSAVSNDIYKNKFLSYWLSVHQGANRK
;
A
#
# COMPACT_ATOMS: atom_id res chain seq x y z
N MET A 1 -12.05 -15.40 -32.16
CA MET A 1 -10.64 -15.36 -31.73
C MET A 1 -9.77 -15.66 -32.95
N ASN A 2 -8.94 -14.71 -33.40
CA ASN A 2 -8.36 -14.64 -34.76
C ASN A 2 -7.20 -15.63 -35.05
N GLY A 3 -7.22 -16.86 -34.52
CA GLY A 3 -6.17 -17.86 -34.80
C GLY A 3 -4.76 -17.51 -34.27
N LEU A 4 -4.60 -16.41 -33.53
CA LEU A 4 -3.35 -16.01 -32.92
C LEU A 4 -3.11 -16.79 -31.63
N LEU A 5 -1.93 -17.41 -31.51
CA LEU A 5 -1.49 -18.09 -30.28
C LEU A 5 -1.48 -17.09 -29.11
N VAL A 6 -2.30 -17.35 -28.10
CA VAL A 6 -2.32 -16.56 -26.87
C VAL A 6 -1.07 -16.87 -26.07
N ARG A 7 -0.18 -15.88 -25.93
CA ARG A 7 1.04 -16.01 -25.13
C ARG A 7 0.68 -16.08 -23.65
N VAL A 8 0.90 -17.25 -23.04
CA VAL A 8 0.79 -17.42 -21.58
C VAL A 8 2.06 -16.90 -20.92
N VAL A 9 1.91 -16.00 -19.94
CA VAL A 9 3.02 -15.42 -19.17
C VAL A 9 2.79 -15.64 -17.68
N LYS A 10 3.88 -15.87 -16.93
CA LYS A 10 3.82 -16.10 -15.47
C LYS A 10 3.53 -14.82 -14.68
N GLN A 11 3.86 -13.67 -15.25
CA GLN A 11 3.63 -12.35 -14.66
C GLN A 11 3.22 -11.35 -15.74
N PHE A 12 2.31 -10.44 -15.40
CA PHE A 12 1.85 -9.39 -16.29
C PHE A 12 1.61 -8.09 -15.52
N ARG A 13 1.99 -6.96 -16.11
CA ARG A 13 1.73 -5.64 -15.51
C ARG A 13 0.47 -5.06 -16.12
N TYR A 14 -0.59 -4.96 -15.34
CA TYR A 14 -1.85 -4.34 -15.75
C TYR A 14 -2.06 -3.02 -15.02
N LEU A 15 -2.13 -1.91 -15.76
CA LEU A 15 -2.29 -0.55 -15.22
C LEU A 15 -1.33 -0.24 -14.05
N GLY A 16 -0.12 -0.78 -14.11
CA GLY A 16 0.86 -0.58 -13.05
C GLY A 16 0.70 -1.47 -11.81
N HIS A 17 -0.15 -2.49 -11.80
CA HIS A 17 -0.21 -3.56 -10.79
C HIS A 17 0.42 -4.85 -11.34
N VAL A 18 1.17 -5.62 -10.54
CA VAL A 18 1.77 -6.91 -10.97
C VAL A 18 0.81 -8.04 -10.69
N LEU A 19 0.34 -8.71 -11.74
CA LEU A 19 -0.41 -9.95 -11.64
C LEU A 19 0.53 -11.13 -11.86
N THR A 20 0.38 -12.18 -11.06
CA THR A 20 1.12 -13.44 -11.21
C THR A 20 0.16 -14.60 -11.45
N GLU A 21 0.66 -15.68 -12.05
CA GLU A 21 -0.14 -16.89 -12.34
C GLU A 21 -0.82 -17.48 -11.09
N ASN A 22 -0.18 -17.36 -9.93
CA ASN A 22 -0.69 -17.85 -8.66
C ASN A 22 -1.48 -16.79 -7.86
N LEU A 23 -1.73 -15.61 -8.46
CA LEU A 23 -2.41 -14.46 -7.86
C LEU A 23 -1.78 -14.03 -6.52
N CYS A 24 -0.45 -14.12 -6.41
CA CYS A 24 0.30 -13.72 -5.22
C CYS A 24 0.81 -12.29 -5.38
N ASP A 25 0.48 -11.44 -4.42
CA ASP A 25 0.76 -10.00 -4.44
C ASP A 25 2.18 -9.64 -4.00
N ASP A 26 2.99 -10.61 -3.59
CA ASP A 26 4.36 -10.39 -3.09
C ASP A 26 5.23 -9.60 -4.09
N GLN A 27 5.07 -9.86 -5.39
CA GLN A 27 5.80 -9.14 -6.42
C GLN A 27 5.33 -7.68 -6.57
N ASP A 28 4.04 -7.41 -6.40
CA ASP A 28 3.51 -6.05 -6.45
C ASP A 28 3.89 -5.26 -5.18
N MET A 29 3.86 -5.90 -4.02
CA MET A 29 4.38 -5.33 -2.77
C MET A 29 5.86 -4.97 -2.89
N GLU A 30 6.67 -5.85 -3.49
CA GLU A 30 8.09 -5.56 -3.72
C GLU A 30 8.30 -4.39 -4.68
N ARG A 31 7.47 -4.27 -5.71
CA ARG A 31 7.47 -3.09 -6.60
C ARG A 31 7.14 -1.81 -5.82
N GLU A 32 6.08 -1.80 -5.02
CA GLU A 32 5.73 -0.62 -4.20
C GLU A 32 6.80 -0.31 -3.15
N ARG A 33 7.44 -1.32 -2.57
CA ARG A 33 8.57 -1.15 -1.66
C ARG A 33 9.73 -0.42 -2.33
N ARG A 34 10.11 -0.82 -3.54
CA ARG A 34 11.16 -0.16 -4.33
C ARG A 34 10.76 1.28 -4.68
N ALA A 35 9.51 1.48 -5.12
CA ALA A 35 9.00 2.81 -5.43
C ALA A 35 9.02 3.73 -4.19
N LEU A 36 8.67 3.22 -3.02
CA LEU A 36 8.76 3.94 -1.75
C LEU A 36 10.22 4.32 -1.43
N ALA A 37 11.16 3.38 -1.58
CA ALA A 37 12.58 3.65 -1.35
C ALA A 37 13.12 4.76 -2.26
N VAL A 38 12.77 4.72 -3.56
CA VAL A 38 13.17 5.76 -4.52
C VAL A 38 12.63 7.13 -4.11
N ARG A 39 11.33 7.23 -3.82
CA ARG A 39 10.68 8.48 -3.39
C ARG A 39 11.31 9.02 -2.11
N CYS A 40 11.46 8.18 -1.09
CA CYS A 40 12.03 8.57 0.19
C CYS A 40 13.49 9.03 0.05
N ASN A 41 14.33 8.30 -0.70
CA ASN A 41 15.74 8.65 -0.87
C ASN A 41 15.90 9.96 -1.66
N MET A 42 15.04 10.20 -2.64
CA MET A 42 15.01 11.48 -3.35
C MET A 42 14.67 12.62 -2.39
N LEU A 43 13.60 12.46 -1.59
CA LEU A 43 13.13 13.48 -0.66
C LEU A 43 14.15 13.77 0.44
N ALA A 44 14.69 12.72 1.07
CA ALA A 44 15.66 12.83 2.15
C ALA A 44 16.94 13.57 1.71
N ARG A 45 17.36 13.42 0.45
CA ARG A 45 18.52 14.14 -0.10
C ARG A 45 18.18 15.58 -0.45
N ARG A 46 17.12 15.81 -1.23
CA ARG A 46 16.80 17.14 -1.78
C ARG A 46 16.25 18.10 -0.74
N PHE A 47 15.50 17.61 0.23
CA PHE A 47 14.84 18.41 1.26
C PHE A 47 15.50 18.23 2.64
N ALA A 48 16.78 17.85 2.66
CA ALA A 48 17.54 17.57 3.87
C ALA A 48 17.63 18.78 4.81
N LYS A 49 17.65 20.01 4.25
CA LYS A 49 17.77 21.28 4.99
C LYS A 49 16.41 21.92 5.30
N CYS A 50 15.31 21.32 4.88
CA CYS A 50 13.97 21.87 5.12
C CYS A 50 13.51 21.66 6.56
N SER A 51 12.55 22.48 6.98
CA SER A 51 11.93 22.36 8.31
C SER A 51 11.29 20.99 8.52
N ARG A 52 11.05 20.64 9.78
CA ARG A 52 10.38 19.38 10.13
C ARG A 52 9.00 19.30 9.46
N ASP A 53 8.23 20.38 9.48
CA ASP A 53 6.86 20.39 8.94
C ASP A 53 6.83 20.21 7.43
N VAL A 54 7.76 20.82 6.69
CA VAL A 54 7.90 20.60 5.24
C VAL A 54 8.21 19.12 4.96
N ARG A 55 9.10 18.51 5.75
CA ARG A 55 9.43 17.09 5.61
C ARG A 55 8.23 16.20 5.95
N VAL A 56 7.43 16.54 6.97
CA VAL A 56 6.19 15.81 7.32
C VAL A 56 5.22 15.85 6.14
N THR A 57 4.98 17.04 5.59
CA THR A 57 4.05 17.25 4.46
C THR A 57 4.50 16.48 3.22
N LEU A 58 5.78 16.56 2.86
CA LEU A 58 6.35 15.81 1.74
C LEU A 58 6.26 14.30 1.96
N PHE A 59 6.52 13.82 3.17
CA PHE A 59 6.37 12.40 3.48
C PHE A 59 4.92 11.95 3.31
N LYS A 60 3.96 12.71 3.85
CA LYS A 60 2.53 12.44 3.70
C LYS A 60 2.12 12.37 2.22
N ALA A 61 2.55 13.33 1.42
CA ALA A 61 2.18 13.42 0.00
C ALA A 61 2.78 12.29 -0.85
N TYR A 62 4.06 11.96 -0.66
CA TYR A 62 4.78 11.07 -1.58
C TYR A 62 4.99 9.66 -1.06
N CYS A 63 5.13 9.46 0.26
CA CYS A 63 5.51 8.17 0.84
C CYS A 63 4.32 7.37 1.41
N THR A 64 3.15 7.98 1.57
CA THR A 64 1.92 7.26 1.98
C THR A 64 1.16 6.66 0.80
N CYS A 65 1.64 6.91 -0.43
CA CYS A 65 1.08 6.40 -1.68
C CYS A 65 1.52 4.96 -1.93
N PHE A 66 0.68 4.00 -1.54
CA PHE A 66 0.77 2.60 -1.95
C PHE A 66 -0.21 2.38 -3.11
N TYR A 67 0.30 2.50 -4.33
CA TYR A 67 -0.53 2.34 -5.52
C TYR A 67 -1.09 0.91 -5.55
N THR A 68 -2.40 0.80 -5.80
CA THR A 68 -3.14 -0.47 -5.79
C THR A 68 -3.02 -1.31 -4.51
N GLY A 69 -2.53 -0.75 -3.39
CA GLY A 69 -2.31 -1.50 -2.16
C GLY A 69 -3.59 -2.09 -1.55
N GLN A 70 -4.74 -1.50 -1.85
CA GLN A 70 -6.05 -2.01 -1.46
C GLN A 70 -6.44 -3.33 -2.16
N LEU A 71 -5.74 -3.72 -3.22
CA LEU A 71 -6.00 -4.95 -3.98
C LEU A 71 -5.17 -6.14 -3.48
N TRP A 72 -4.27 -5.93 -2.53
CA TRP A 72 -3.44 -7.01 -1.99
C TRP A 72 -4.27 -7.92 -1.08
N LEU A 73 -4.49 -9.16 -1.51
CA LEU A 73 -5.25 -10.17 -0.79
C LEU A 73 -4.42 -11.37 -0.38
N LYS A 74 -3.49 -11.79 -1.25
CA LYS A 74 -2.74 -13.03 -1.11
C LYS A 74 -1.26 -12.71 -1.12
N TYR A 75 -0.70 -12.53 0.06
CA TYR A 75 0.71 -12.23 0.25
C TYR A 75 1.28 -12.91 1.48
N THR A 76 2.60 -13.01 1.55
CA THR A 76 3.29 -13.56 2.70
C THR A 76 3.45 -12.53 3.82
N ARG A 77 3.40 -12.99 5.08
CA ARG A 77 3.71 -12.13 6.24
C ARG A 77 5.10 -11.49 6.13
N LYS A 78 6.05 -12.19 5.50
CA LYS A 78 7.39 -11.70 5.23
C LYS A 78 7.37 -10.47 4.32
N SER A 79 6.73 -10.56 3.16
CA SER A 79 6.66 -9.45 2.19
C SER A 79 5.98 -8.23 2.78
N PHE A 80 4.86 -8.43 3.48
CA PHE A 80 4.16 -7.36 4.21
C PHE A 80 5.02 -6.73 5.31
N GLY A 81 5.70 -7.56 6.11
CA GLY A 81 6.59 -7.12 7.17
C GLY A 81 7.77 -6.29 6.65
N ILE A 82 8.40 -6.73 5.55
CA ILE A 82 9.50 -6.00 4.90
C ILE A 82 9.04 -4.63 4.41
N LEU A 83 7.87 -4.54 3.76
CA LEU A 83 7.31 -3.27 3.29
C LEU A 83 7.01 -2.31 4.46
N ARG A 84 6.40 -2.83 5.54
CA ARG A 84 6.15 -2.05 6.77
C ARG A 84 7.45 -1.53 7.39
N VAL A 85 8.48 -2.37 7.50
CA VAL A 85 9.79 -1.99 8.04
C VAL A 85 10.43 -0.91 7.16
N GLN A 86 10.32 -1.04 5.83
CA GLN A 86 10.79 -0.03 4.88
C GLN A 86 10.08 1.31 5.09
N TYR A 87 8.76 1.32 5.29
CA TYR A 87 7.98 2.54 5.57
C TYR A 87 8.43 3.22 6.86
N ASN A 88 8.61 2.45 7.94
CA ASN A 88 9.12 2.98 9.21
C ASN A 88 10.53 3.57 9.04
N ASN A 89 11.42 2.88 8.33
CA ASN A 89 12.78 3.36 8.09
C ASN A 89 12.82 4.59 7.17
N ALA A 90 11.94 4.64 6.16
CA ALA A 90 11.79 5.81 5.30
C ALA A 90 11.44 7.06 6.12
N PHE A 91 10.50 6.93 7.06
CA PHE A 91 10.16 8.03 7.96
C PHE A 91 11.34 8.44 8.85
N ARG A 92 12.05 7.47 9.44
CA ARG A 92 13.25 7.74 10.25
C ARG A 92 14.32 8.50 9.49
N ILE A 93 14.62 8.06 8.25
CA ILE A 93 15.62 8.71 7.40
C ILE A 93 15.18 10.14 7.09
N MET A 94 13.92 10.34 6.70
CA MET A 94 13.40 11.66 6.36
C MET A 94 13.43 12.61 7.55
N MET A 95 13.12 12.12 8.75
CA MET A 95 13.11 12.91 9.97
C MET A 95 14.46 12.99 10.69
N ARG A 96 15.47 12.25 10.24
CA ARG A 96 16.77 12.09 10.91
C ARG A 96 16.63 11.54 12.34
N LEU A 97 15.71 10.61 12.53
CA LEU A 97 15.47 9.97 13.82
C LEU A 97 16.50 8.87 14.10
N PRO A 98 16.79 8.58 15.38
CA PRO A 98 17.63 7.45 15.75
C PRO A 98 17.10 6.12 15.20
N ARG A 99 18.03 5.17 14.97
CA ARG A 99 17.68 3.81 14.53
C ARG A 99 16.73 3.13 15.52
N TYR A 100 17.00 3.31 16.82
CA TYR A 100 16.22 2.75 17.91
C TYR A 100 15.27 3.83 18.45
N CYS A 101 14.06 3.84 17.91
CA CYS A 101 12.97 4.66 18.41
C CYS A 101 11.65 3.92 18.26
N SER A 102 10.69 4.25 19.13
CA SER A 102 9.34 3.69 19.04
C SER A 102 8.69 4.11 17.73
N ALA A 103 8.30 3.12 16.92
CA ALA A 103 7.66 3.37 15.63
C ALA A 103 6.27 3.98 15.80
N SER A 104 5.51 3.58 16.83
CA SER A 104 4.20 4.18 17.09
C SER A 104 4.34 5.62 17.58
N ALA A 105 5.31 5.90 18.47
CA ALA A 105 5.53 7.24 18.99
C ALA A 105 5.93 8.24 17.90
N MET A 106 6.89 7.89 17.03
CA MET A 106 7.37 8.81 15.99
C MET A 106 6.27 9.25 15.01
N PHE A 107 5.31 8.37 14.72
CA PHE A 107 4.16 8.65 13.87
C PHE A 107 3.11 9.48 14.61
N ALA A 108 2.80 9.13 15.86
CA ALA A 108 1.86 9.87 16.69
C ALA A 108 2.32 11.33 16.94
N GLU A 109 3.57 11.53 17.37
CA GLU A 109 4.16 12.84 17.63
C GLU A 109 4.31 13.73 16.38
N SER A 110 4.30 13.12 15.20
CA SER A 110 4.39 13.85 13.92
C SER A 110 3.04 14.00 13.23
N GLY A 111 1.96 13.46 13.82
CA GLY A 111 0.62 13.45 13.22
C GLY A 111 0.60 12.78 11.85
N VAL A 112 1.39 11.73 11.65
CA VAL A 112 1.50 10.97 10.38
C VAL A 112 0.88 9.59 10.59
N PRO A 113 0.05 9.09 9.65
CA PRO A 113 -0.51 7.76 9.77
C PRO A 113 0.60 6.69 9.72
N ASP A 114 0.52 5.72 10.62
CA ASP A 114 1.37 4.53 10.55
C ASP A 114 1.03 3.69 9.30
N PHE A 115 1.85 2.68 9.03
CA PHE A 115 1.67 1.83 7.84
C PHE A 115 0.28 1.18 7.77
N PHE A 116 -0.24 0.72 8.91
CA PHE A 116 -1.54 0.05 8.96
C PHE A 116 -2.69 1.04 8.74
N ALA A 117 -2.59 2.23 9.32
CA ALA A 117 -3.54 3.31 9.12
C ALA A 117 -3.58 3.72 7.64
N VAL A 118 -2.44 3.88 6.97
CA VAL A 118 -2.39 4.17 5.53
C VAL A 118 -3.14 3.10 4.72
N LEU A 119 -2.86 1.82 4.97
CA LEU A 119 -3.51 0.74 4.23
C LEU A 119 -5.02 0.69 4.48
N ARG A 120 -5.45 0.81 5.75
CA ARG A 120 -6.88 0.88 6.11
C ARG A 120 -7.57 2.05 5.44
N SER A 121 -6.99 3.24 5.48
CA SER A 121 -7.58 4.41 4.82
C SER A 121 -7.74 4.19 3.31
N ARG A 122 -6.75 3.58 2.65
CA ARG A 122 -6.83 3.28 1.21
C ARG A 122 -7.91 2.26 0.88
N ILE A 123 -8.01 1.21 1.69
CA ILE A 123 -9.06 0.19 1.56
C ILE A 123 -10.44 0.83 1.75
N ALA A 124 -10.64 1.59 2.84
CA ALA A 124 -11.91 2.25 3.12
C ALA A 124 -12.33 3.21 2.00
N SER A 125 -11.42 4.07 1.54
CA SER A 125 -11.71 5.01 0.44
C SER A 125 -11.98 4.30 -0.89
N PHE A 126 -11.32 3.18 -1.17
CA PHE A 126 -11.61 2.39 -2.36
C PHE A 126 -12.97 1.70 -2.27
N TRP A 127 -13.26 1.10 -1.12
CA TRP A 127 -14.53 0.43 -0.86
C TRP A 127 -15.71 1.41 -0.94
N GLN A 128 -15.57 2.62 -0.36
CA GLN A 128 -16.59 3.65 -0.48
C GLN A 128 -16.87 4.02 -1.95
N ARG A 129 -15.82 4.27 -2.74
CA ARG A 129 -15.96 4.57 -4.18
C ARG A 129 -16.59 3.43 -4.98
N LEU A 130 -16.34 2.18 -4.58
CA LEU A 130 -16.94 1.02 -5.24
C LEU A 130 -18.45 0.97 -4.97
N ARG A 131 -18.88 1.24 -3.72
CA ARG A 131 -20.30 1.30 -3.35
C ARG A 131 -21.04 2.48 -3.97
N ASP A 132 -20.38 3.63 -4.09
CA ASP A 132 -20.96 4.84 -4.67
C ASP A 132 -20.93 4.83 -6.20
N SER A 133 -20.42 3.76 -6.83
CA SER A 133 -20.31 3.70 -8.28
C SER A 133 -21.69 3.49 -8.91
N PRO A 134 -22.09 4.31 -9.90
CA PRO A 134 -23.31 4.07 -10.67
C PRO A 134 -23.16 2.92 -11.67
N ASN A 135 -21.96 2.33 -11.81
CA ASN A 135 -21.71 1.26 -12.75
C ASN A 135 -22.34 -0.04 -12.25
N GLU A 136 -23.31 -0.58 -12.99
CA GLU A 136 -24.04 -1.80 -12.62
C GLU A 136 -23.14 -3.02 -12.45
N MET A 137 -22.06 -3.14 -13.23
CA MET A 137 -21.11 -4.26 -13.10
C MET A 137 -20.32 -4.16 -11.79
N LEU A 138 -19.87 -2.95 -11.44
CA LEU A 138 -19.17 -2.72 -10.18
C LEU A 138 -20.11 -2.88 -8.98
N SER A 139 -21.36 -2.42 -9.11
CA SER A 139 -22.40 -2.62 -8.09
C SER A 139 -22.68 -4.11 -7.88
N ALA A 140 -22.82 -4.90 -8.95
CA ALA A 140 -22.99 -6.34 -8.86
C ALA A 140 -21.81 -7.03 -8.15
N VAL A 141 -20.57 -6.64 -8.47
CA VAL A 141 -19.35 -7.17 -7.83
C VAL A 141 -19.26 -6.74 -6.36
N SER A 142 -19.68 -5.52 -6.04
CA SER A 142 -19.66 -4.99 -4.67
C SER A 142 -20.74 -5.61 -3.77
N ASN A 143 -21.88 -5.98 -4.34
CA ASN A 143 -23.00 -6.56 -3.59
C ASN A 143 -22.86 -8.08 -3.38
N ASP A 144 -21.95 -8.73 -4.09
CA ASP A 144 -21.64 -10.16 -3.88
C ASP A 144 -20.77 -10.37 -2.64
N ILE A 145 -21.37 -10.20 -1.46
CA ILE A 145 -20.69 -10.31 -0.15
C ILE A 145 -20.12 -11.72 0.08
N TYR A 146 -20.75 -12.75 -0.47
CA TYR A 146 -20.41 -14.15 -0.19
C TYR A 146 -19.25 -14.66 -1.06
N LYS A 147 -19.12 -14.22 -2.32
CA LYS A 147 -18.02 -14.66 -3.20
C LYS A 147 -16.87 -13.68 -3.26
N ASN A 148 -17.09 -12.41 -2.91
CA ASN A 148 -16.06 -11.38 -3.04
C ASN A 148 -15.01 -11.49 -1.92
N LYS A 149 -13.89 -12.14 -2.25
CA LYS A 149 -12.71 -12.27 -1.38
C LYS A 149 -12.09 -10.94 -0.96
N PHE A 150 -12.31 -9.86 -1.71
CA PHE A 150 -11.85 -8.53 -1.32
C PHE A 150 -12.61 -8.04 -0.09
N LEU A 151 -13.94 -8.17 -0.05
CA LEU A 151 -14.77 -7.67 1.06
C LEU A 151 -14.44 -8.38 2.37
N SER A 152 -14.33 -9.71 2.34
CA SER A 152 -13.98 -10.49 3.54
C SER A 152 -12.59 -10.13 4.07
N TYR A 153 -11.62 -9.95 3.18
CA TYR A 153 -10.29 -9.48 3.55
C TYR A 153 -10.32 -8.05 4.10
N TRP A 154 -10.98 -7.10 3.45
CA TRP A 154 -11.07 -5.70 3.90
C TRP A 154 -11.70 -5.59 5.28
N LEU A 155 -12.79 -6.32 5.54
CA LEU A 155 -13.40 -6.43 6.87
C LEU A 155 -12.38 -6.91 7.90
N SER A 156 -11.62 -7.96 7.59
CA SER A 156 -10.59 -8.50 8.50
C SER A 156 -9.48 -7.49 8.80
N VAL A 157 -9.10 -6.63 7.85
CA VAL A 157 -8.06 -5.60 8.02
C VAL A 157 -8.56 -4.46 8.91
N HIS A 158 -9.85 -4.12 8.84
CA HIS A 158 -10.47 -3.09 9.67
C HIS A 158 -10.74 -3.56 11.10
N GLN A 159 -11.13 -4.82 11.28
CA GLN A 159 -11.41 -5.42 12.59
C GLN A 159 -10.15 -5.90 13.31
N GLY A 160 -9.11 -6.27 12.56
CA GLY A 160 -7.89 -6.83 13.10
C GLY A 160 -7.02 -5.79 13.82
N ALA A 161 -6.55 -6.16 15.02
CA ALA A 161 -5.46 -5.45 15.69
C ALA A 161 -4.20 -5.39 14.79
N ASN A 162 -3.37 -4.37 14.97
CA ASN A 162 -2.09 -4.25 14.28
C ASN A 162 -1.18 -5.43 14.65
N ARG A 163 -1.19 -6.50 13.84
CA ARG A 163 -0.32 -7.67 14.05
C ARG A 163 1.11 -7.28 13.68
N LYS A 164 1.98 -7.24 14.69
CA LYS A 164 3.37 -6.80 14.54
C LYS A 164 4.24 -7.84 13.86
#